data_AF-A0A941IMP6-F1
#
_entry.id   AF-A0A941IMP6-F1
#
_cell.length_a   1.000
_cell.length_b   1.000
_cell.length_c   1.000
_cell.angle_alpha   90.00
_cell.angle_beta   90.00
_cell.angle_gamma   90.00
#
_symmetry.space_group_name_H-M   'P 1'
#
loop_
_entity.id
_entity.type
_entity.pdbx_description
1 polymer ?
#
loop_
_entity_poly.entity_id
_entity_poly.type
_entity_poly.pdbx_seq_one_letter_code
_entity_poly.pdbx_strand_id
1 'polypeptide(L)'
;MAVDVELSRAVTVSVRAPGYPRSAELVAAFGASAAAELAVRVKGLVGEMFGLPQPWLGRAEPMELSEVGSVIGAAMSARHPELSREAVSSLANYYTYCWK
;
A
#
# COMPACT_ATOMS: atom_id res chain seq x y z
N MET A 1 -10.49 13.33 -9.86
CA MET A 1 -10.77 13.24 -8.41
C MET A 1 -9.70 14.03 -7.68
N ALA A 2 -10.02 14.63 -6.53
CA ALA A 2 -9.03 15.26 -5.67
C ALA A 2 -8.28 14.17 -4.88
N VAL A 3 -6.99 14.37 -4.63
CA VAL A 3 -6.18 13.46 -3.82
C VAL A 3 -6.60 13.55 -2.35
N ASP A 4 -6.87 12.40 -1.73
CA ASP A 4 -7.06 12.28 -0.27
C ASP A 4 -5.68 12.30 0.38
N VAL A 5 -5.23 13.51 0.77
CA VAL A 5 -3.91 13.75 1.35
C VAL A 5 -3.74 13.03 2.69
N GLU A 6 -4.81 12.92 3.47
CA GLU A 6 -4.77 12.30 4.79
C GLU A 6 -4.59 10.78 4.67
N LEU A 7 -5.40 10.12 3.84
CA LEU A 7 -5.27 8.70 3.55
C LEU A 7 -3.91 8.39 2.90
N SER A 8 -3.48 9.21 1.94
CA SER A 8 -2.19 9.04 1.27
C SER A 8 -1.04 9.07 2.26
N ARG A 9 -1.05 10.04 3.19
CA ARG A 9 -0.02 10.14 4.24
C ARG A 9 -0.11 8.96 5.22
N ALA A 10 -1.32 8.52 5.57
CA ALA A 10 -1.52 7.38 6.45
C ALA A 10 -0.98 6.08 5.86
N VAL A 11 -1.15 5.86 4.54
CA VAL A 11 -0.54 4.76 3.79
C VAL A 11 0.98 4.83 3.89
N THR A 12 1.59 5.96 3.55
CA THR A 12 3.06 6.10 3.56
C THR A 12 3.65 5.84 4.95
N VAL A 13 3.04 6.37 6.02
CA VAL A 13 3.48 6.12 7.42
C VAL A 13 3.38 4.64 7.76
N SER A 14 2.24 4.05 7.41
CA SER A 14 1.89 2.66 7.69
C SER A 14 2.89 1.65 7.14
N VAL A 15 3.23 1.74 5.86
CA VAL A 15 3.93 0.67 5.15
C VAL A 15 5.44 0.91 4.97
N ARG A 16 5.99 1.95 5.60
CA ARG A 16 7.40 2.36 5.48
C ARG A 16 8.42 1.35 6.04
N ALA A 17 8.02 0.41 6.89
CA ALA A 17 8.92 -0.60 7.45
C ALA A 17 8.21 -1.96 7.64
N PRO A 18 8.96 -3.09 7.67
CA PRO A 18 8.44 -4.40 8.08
C PRO A 18 7.65 -4.35 9.40
N GLY A 19 6.56 -5.13 9.49
CA GLY A 19 5.77 -5.27 10.74
C GLY A 19 4.44 -4.51 10.78
N TYR A 20 3.77 -4.34 9.64
CA TYR A 20 2.45 -3.72 9.54
C TYR A 20 1.38 -4.44 10.40
N PRO A 21 0.40 -3.73 11.01
CA PRO A 21 0.26 -2.27 11.10
C PRO A 21 1.01 -1.63 12.28
N ARG A 22 1.63 -0.46 12.02
CA ARG A 22 2.26 0.37 13.06
C ARG A 22 1.26 1.37 13.63
N SER A 23 0.34 0.87 14.44
CA SER A 23 -0.70 1.67 15.11
C SER A 23 -0.12 2.85 15.89
N ALA A 24 1.07 2.69 16.50
CA ALA A 24 1.72 3.75 17.26
C ALA A 24 2.16 4.96 16.41
N GLU A 25 2.73 4.75 15.22
CA GLU A 25 3.14 5.85 14.34
C GLU A 25 1.94 6.54 13.70
N LEU A 26 0.88 5.78 13.40
CA LEU A 26 -0.37 6.36 12.93
C LEU A 26 -1.00 7.26 14.01
N VAL A 27 -1.06 6.78 15.24
CA VAL A 27 -1.54 7.56 16.39
C VAL A 27 -0.67 8.79 16.64
N ALA A 28 0.66 8.68 16.51
CA ALA A 28 1.55 9.83 16.63
C ALA A 28 1.35 10.88 15.52
N ALA A 29 0.99 10.45 14.30
CA ALA A 29 0.84 11.34 13.16
C ALA A 29 -0.56 11.99 13.04
N PHE A 30 -1.62 11.31 13.49
CA PHE A 30 -3.02 11.73 13.28
C PHE A 30 -3.85 11.83 14.58
N GLY A 31 -3.29 11.42 15.72
CA GLY A 31 -4.03 11.29 16.97
C GLY A 31 -4.87 10.00 17.04
N ALA A 32 -5.26 9.59 18.24
CA ALA A 32 -5.86 8.28 18.48
C ALA A 32 -7.17 8.03 17.70
N SER A 33 -8.04 9.06 17.62
CA SER A 33 -9.34 8.94 16.97
C SER A 33 -9.20 8.76 15.45
N ALA A 34 -8.54 9.69 14.76
CA ALA A 34 -8.35 9.62 13.31
C ALA A 34 -7.47 8.42 12.92
N ALA A 35 -6.48 8.06 13.74
CA ALA A 35 -5.66 6.89 13.49
C ALA A 35 -6.47 5.58 13.46
N ALA A 36 -7.51 5.44 14.30
CA ALA A 36 -8.35 4.24 14.28
C ALA A 36 -9.10 4.10 12.95
N GLU A 37 -9.69 5.19 12.45
CA GLU A 37 -10.41 5.19 11.17
C GLU A 37 -9.46 4.98 9.98
N LEU A 38 -8.33 5.69 9.97
CA LEU A 38 -7.31 5.55 8.93
C LEU A 38 -6.69 4.15 8.93
N ALA A 39 -6.46 3.54 10.09
CA ALA A 39 -5.93 2.18 10.17
C ALA A 39 -6.85 1.15 9.50
N VAL A 40 -8.17 1.30 9.64
CA VAL A 40 -9.14 0.43 8.95
C VAL A 40 -9.05 0.61 7.44
N ARG A 41 -8.99 1.85 6.96
CA ARG A 41 -8.87 2.15 5.52
C ARG A 41 -7.56 1.61 4.94
N VAL A 42 -6.42 1.87 5.60
CA VAL A 42 -5.12 1.38 5.13
C VAL A 42 -5.06 -0.15 5.18
N LYS A 43 -5.64 -0.80 6.19
CA LYS A 43 -5.73 -2.27 6.24
C LYS A 43 -6.53 -2.82 5.06
N GLY A 44 -7.62 -2.15 4.68
CA GLY A 44 -8.39 -2.47 3.48
C GLY A 44 -7.54 -2.39 2.21
N LEU A 45 -6.80 -1.30 2.03
CA LEU A 45 -5.90 -1.12 0.89
C LEU A 45 -4.80 -2.18 0.82
N VAL A 46 -4.18 -2.51 1.95
CA VAL A 46 -3.16 -3.56 2.02
C VAL A 46 -3.76 -4.93 1.72
N GLY A 47 -4.94 -5.24 2.26
CA GLY A 47 -5.65 -6.48 1.96
C GLY A 47 -6.01 -6.61 0.48
N GLU A 48 -6.52 -5.54 -0.13
CA GLU A 48 -6.83 -5.50 -1.56
C GLU A 48 -5.57 -5.70 -2.41
N MET A 49 -4.49 -5.02 -2.07
CA MET A 49 -3.19 -5.14 -2.73
C MET A 49 -2.68 -6.60 -2.72
N PHE A 50 -2.75 -7.30 -1.59
CA PHE A 50 -2.35 -8.71 -1.50
C PHE A 50 -3.35 -9.66 -2.17
N GLY A 51 -4.61 -9.26 -2.32
CA GLY A 51 -5.64 -9.99 -3.04
C GLY A 51 -5.61 -9.82 -4.56
N LEU A 52 -4.70 -9.00 -5.10
CA LEU A 52 -4.58 -8.80 -6.54
C LEU A 52 -4.18 -10.09 -7.26
N PRO A 53 -4.68 -10.32 -8.49
CA PRO A 53 -4.21 -11.42 -9.32
C PRO A 53 -2.68 -11.36 -9.47
N GLN A 54 -2.03 -12.51 -9.31
CA GLN A 54 -0.58 -12.63 -9.37
C GLN A 54 -0.16 -13.40 -10.62
N PRO A 55 -0.27 -12.81 -11.83
CA PRO A 55 0.03 -13.49 -13.10
C PRO A 55 1.50 -13.89 -13.28
N TRP A 56 2.37 -13.45 -12.36
CA TRP A 56 3.76 -13.88 -12.28
C TRP A 56 3.93 -15.22 -11.54
N LEU A 57 2.96 -15.64 -10.73
CA LEU A 57 2.97 -16.98 -10.15
C LEU A 57 2.69 -18.02 -11.25
N GLY A 58 3.58 -19.00 -11.38
CA GLY A 58 3.45 -20.08 -12.37
C GLY A 58 4.00 -19.74 -13.77
N ARG A 59 4.71 -18.62 -13.92
CA ARG A 59 5.48 -18.35 -15.14
C ARG A 59 6.71 -19.26 -15.24
N ALA A 60 7.08 -19.61 -16.48
CA ALA A 60 8.32 -20.35 -16.77
C ALA A 60 9.57 -19.52 -16.44
N GLU A 61 9.49 -18.20 -16.65
CA GLU A 61 10.53 -17.24 -16.30
C GLU A 61 10.05 -16.34 -15.16
N PRO A 62 10.85 -16.18 -14.09
CA PRO A 62 10.49 -15.32 -12.97
C PRO A 62 10.43 -13.85 -13.41
N MET A 63 9.44 -13.14 -12.90
CA MET A 63 9.32 -11.69 -13.11
C MET A 63 10.21 -10.94 -12.13
N GLU A 64 10.88 -9.88 -12.57
CA GLU A 64 11.73 -9.05 -11.70
C GLU A 64 10.88 -8.30 -10.66
N LEU A 65 11.44 -8.03 -9.48
CA LEU A 65 10.72 -7.33 -8.40
C LEU A 65 10.24 -5.93 -8.84
N SER A 66 10.99 -5.25 -9.69
CA SER A 66 10.62 -3.94 -10.26
C SER A 66 9.38 -4.03 -11.17
N GLU A 67 9.26 -5.12 -11.93
CA GLU A 67 8.10 -5.39 -12.77
C GLU A 67 6.87 -5.74 -11.93
N VAL A 68 7.03 -6.59 -10.90
CA VAL A 68 5.97 -6.90 -9.93
C VAL A 68 5.47 -5.62 -9.26
N GLY A 69 6.37 -4.78 -8.77
CA GLY A 69 6.04 -3.48 -8.18
C GLY A 69 5.29 -2.56 -9.15
N SER A 70 5.67 -2.56 -10.43
CA SER A 70 5.00 -1.76 -11.47
C SER A 70 3.56 -2.24 -11.72
N VAL A 71 3.32 -3.55 -11.77
CA VAL A 71 1.97 -4.11 -11.94
C VAL A 71 1.08 -3.78 -10.74
N ILE A 72 1.59 -3.97 -9.51
CA ILE A 72 0.85 -3.62 -8.29
C ILE A 72 0.56 -2.12 -8.23
N GLY A 73 1.56 -1.27 -8.52
CA GLY A 73 1.39 0.19 -8.52
C GLY A 73 0.34 0.66 -9.53
N ALA A 74 0.36 0.14 -10.76
CA ALA A 74 -0.64 0.46 -11.76
C ALA A 74 -2.05 0.01 -11.32
N ALA A 75 -2.16 -1.19 -10.77
CA ALA A 75 -3.42 -1.75 -10.29
C ALA A 75 -4.02 -0.94 -9.12
N MET A 76 -3.19 -0.52 -8.15
CA MET A 76 -3.63 0.32 -7.04
C MET A 76 -3.97 1.75 -7.49
N SER A 77 -3.17 2.34 -8.39
CA SER A 77 -3.46 3.68 -8.91
C SER A 77 -4.76 3.74 -9.72
N ALA A 78 -5.12 2.66 -10.42
CA ALA A 78 -6.36 2.60 -11.18
C ALA A 78 -7.60 2.44 -10.28
N ARG A 79 -7.47 1.67 -9.19
CA ARG A 79 -8.56 1.43 -8.23
C ARG A 79 -8.75 2.55 -7.22
N HIS A 80 -7.67 3.25 -6.87
CA HIS A 80 -7.64 4.30 -5.86
C HIS A 80 -7.04 5.61 -6.44
N PRO A 81 -7.74 6.26 -7.39
CA PRO A 81 -7.29 7.53 -7.97
C PRO A 81 -7.22 8.69 -6.96
N GLU A 82 -7.78 8.52 -5.76
CA GLU A 82 -7.64 9.41 -4.62
C GLU A 82 -6.27 9.30 -3.92
N LEU A 83 -5.50 8.23 -4.14
CA LEU A 83 -4.18 8.08 -3.53
C LEU A 83 -3.14 8.91 -4.29
N SER A 84 -2.22 9.49 -3.54
CA SER A 84 -1.04 10.12 -4.13
C SER A 84 -0.14 9.08 -4.79
N ARG A 85 0.64 9.53 -5.79
CA ARG A 85 1.65 8.69 -6.44
C ARG A 85 2.66 8.10 -5.46
N GLU A 86 3.02 8.86 -4.42
CA GLU A 86 3.91 8.41 -3.36
C GLU A 86 3.28 7.27 -2.56
N ALA A 87 2.03 7.41 -2.13
CA ALA A 87 1.32 6.38 -1.36
C ALA A 87 1.20 5.06 -2.15
N VAL A 88 0.87 5.15 -3.44
CA VAL A 88 0.85 3.99 -4.35
C VAL A 88 2.24 3.35 -4.46
N SER A 89 3.29 4.16 -4.58
CA SER A 89 4.67 3.65 -4.67
C SER A 89 5.09 2.97 -3.35
N SER A 90 4.69 3.50 -2.20
CA SER A 90 4.91 2.87 -0.89
C SER A 90 4.21 1.52 -0.79
N LEU A 91 2.97 1.40 -1.27
CA LEU A 91 2.26 0.11 -1.32
C LEU A 91 2.98 -0.92 -2.19
N ALA A 92 3.36 -0.55 -3.42
CA ALA A 92 4.09 -1.44 -4.32
C ALA A 92 5.45 -1.90 -3.74
N ASN A 93 6.18 -0.99 -3.11
CA ASN A 93 7.44 -1.32 -2.43
C ASN A 93 7.21 -2.25 -1.24
N TYR A 94 6.14 -2.03 -0.47
CA TYR A 94 5.78 -2.89 0.65
C TYR A 94 5.40 -4.30 0.19
N TYR A 95 4.62 -4.43 -0.89
CA TYR A 95 4.29 -5.72 -1.49
C TYR A 95 5.55 -6.51 -1.86
N THR A 96 6.45 -5.89 -2.61
CA THR A 96 7.70 -6.53 -3.08
C THR A 96 8.66 -6.85 -1.95
N TYR A 97 8.66 -6.05 -0.88
CA TYR A 97 9.40 -6.36 0.35
C TYR A 97 8.84 -7.60 1.06
N CYS A 98 7.51 -7.70 1.21
CA CYS A 98 6.87 -8.85 1.88
C CYS A 98 6.91 -10.15 1.07
N TRP A 99 7.17 -10.07 -0.23
CA TRP A 99 7.28 -11.23 -1.11
C TRP A 99 8.70 -11.84 -1.14
N LYS A 100 9.70 -11.14 -0.60
CA LYS A 100 11.06 -11.64 -0.40
C LYS A 100 11.15 -12.57 0.82
#